data_AF-A0A955JYG5-F1
#
_entry.id   AF-A0A955JYG5-F1
#
_cell.length_a   1.000
_cell.length_b   1.000
_cell.length_c   1.000
_cell.angle_alpha   90.00
_cell.angle_beta   90.00
_cell.angle_gamma   90.00
#
_symmetry.space_group_name_H-M   'P 1'
#
loop_
_entity.id
_entity.type
_entity.pdbx_description
1 polymer ?
#
loop_
_entity_poly.entity_id
_entity_poly.type
_entity_poly.pdbx_seq_one_letter_code
_entity_poly.pdbx_strand_id
1 'polypeptide(L)'
;MIIDEGVRPDGRKTDEIRQLWTEVDIFPRTHGSAMFKRGATQVVTITTLGSPSLGQLIESIDGQEVRHYMHFYNMPPYASGEAGRFGFPKRREIGHGALAERALLPVVPSQLDFPYTIHVVSEVVSSNGSTSQASVCGSTMSLMAAGVPIKRPVAGIAMGLMSDGKKSVVLSDIQGLEDHTGDMDFKVAGTTEGITALQMDIKLSGLSQSILVTALEQAKIGRMHILEAMLKAIAEPRTEISQYAPKIRQIEIAKDKIGEVIGPGGKVIRSIIEATGATVDVDEDEEKGVGIVTIGSADVAVLDQAMQMVENIVRVIEVGDEFDGTVTRVEDYGVFVEFLPEREG
;
A
#
# COMPACT_ATOMS: atom_id res chain seq x y z
N MET A 1 37.99 -17.20 7.38
CA MET A 1 36.98 -18.02 6.68
C MET A 1 36.25 -17.22 5.61
N ILE A 2 35.39 -16.24 5.93
CA ILE A 2 34.64 -15.48 4.90
C ILE A 2 35.57 -14.67 3.98
N ILE A 3 36.55 -13.95 4.53
CA ILE A 3 37.46 -13.09 3.74
C ILE A 3 38.50 -13.92 2.96
N ASP A 4 39.01 -14.99 3.58
CA ASP A 4 40.10 -15.80 3.01
C ASP A 4 39.62 -16.90 2.07
N GLU A 5 38.53 -17.59 2.42
CA GLU A 5 38.02 -18.78 1.72
C GLU A 5 36.73 -18.50 0.96
N GLY A 6 36.06 -17.37 1.20
CA GLY A 6 34.78 -17.02 0.56
C GLY A 6 33.60 -17.88 1.01
N VAL A 7 33.77 -18.66 2.09
CA VAL A 7 32.74 -19.56 2.63
C VAL A 7 32.10 -18.94 3.86
N ARG A 8 30.76 -18.93 3.88
CA ARG A 8 29.95 -18.39 4.97
C ARG A 8 29.72 -19.43 6.08
N PRO A 9 29.30 -19.02 7.29
CA PRO A 9 29.09 -19.94 8.41
C PRO A 9 28.03 -21.02 8.14
N ASP A 10 27.13 -20.78 7.20
CA ASP A 10 26.09 -21.73 6.75
C ASP A 10 26.50 -22.53 5.50
N GLY A 11 27.74 -22.39 5.03
CA GLY A 11 28.29 -23.09 3.86
C GLY A 11 27.98 -22.44 2.51
N ARG A 12 27.23 -21.33 2.46
CA ARG A 12 26.91 -20.63 1.22
C ARG A 12 28.08 -19.84 0.66
N LYS A 13 28.01 -19.55 -0.64
CA LYS A 13 28.84 -18.53 -1.29
C LYS A 13 28.39 -17.12 -0.91
N THR A 14 29.21 -16.14 -1.24
CA THR A 14 28.99 -14.72 -0.94
C THR A 14 27.83 -14.12 -1.73
N ASP A 15 27.49 -14.65 -2.89
CA ASP A 15 26.42 -14.22 -3.80
C ASP A 15 25.14 -15.06 -3.70
N GLU A 16 25.18 -16.16 -2.95
CA GLU A 16 24.09 -17.11 -2.85
C GLU A 16 22.99 -16.65 -1.89
N ILE A 17 21.75 -16.66 -2.36
CA ILE A 17 20.55 -16.31 -1.58
C ILE A 17 19.99 -17.58 -0.92
N ARG A 18 19.44 -17.43 0.30
CA ARG A 18 18.78 -18.54 1.00
C ARG A 18 17.56 -19.03 0.23
N GLN A 19 17.17 -20.27 0.50
CA GLN A 19 15.95 -20.86 -0.04
C GLN A 19 14.74 -19.94 0.18
N LEU A 20 14.04 -19.66 -0.92
CA LEU A 20 12.85 -18.83 -0.95
C LEU A 20 11.60 -19.70 -0.96
N TRP A 21 10.57 -19.22 -0.27
CA TRP A 21 9.24 -19.79 -0.29
C TRP A 21 8.23 -18.65 -0.19
N THR A 22 7.28 -18.62 -1.11
CA THR A 22 6.35 -17.52 -1.34
C THR A 22 4.94 -18.08 -1.52
N GLU A 23 3.97 -17.50 -0.83
CA GLU A 23 2.57 -17.90 -0.90
C GLU A 23 1.67 -16.67 -0.71
N VAL A 24 0.52 -16.66 -1.38
CA VAL A 24 -0.55 -15.64 -1.27
C VAL A 24 -1.85 -16.30 -0.78
N ASP A 25 -2.81 -15.50 -0.32
CA ASP A 25 -4.15 -15.95 0.14
C ASP A 25 -4.15 -16.89 1.35
N ILE A 26 -3.23 -16.67 2.26
CA ILE A 26 -3.06 -17.47 3.48
C ILE A 26 -4.27 -17.35 4.40
N PHE A 27 -4.93 -16.18 4.36
CA PHE A 27 -6.14 -15.94 5.12
C PHE A 27 -7.34 -15.71 4.19
N PRO A 28 -8.44 -16.46 4.36
CA PRO A 28 -9.56 -16.45 3.41
C PRO A 28 -10.42 -15.18 3.44
N ARG A 29 -10.30 -14.35 4.49
CA ARG A 29 -11.17 -13.17 4.71
C ARG A 29 -10.45 -11.83 4.63
N THR A 30 -9.12 -11.82 4.62
CA THR A 30 -8.34 -10.58 4.44
C THR A 30 -8.50 -10.07 3.01
N HIS A 31 -8.37 -8.76 2.78
CA HIS A 31 -8.47 -8.23 1.42
C HIS A 31 -7.31 -8.71 0.55
N GLY A 32 -6.10 -8.72 1.12
CA GLY A 32 -4.96 -9.48 0.59
C GLY A 32 -4.11 -10.04 1.72
N SER A 33 -3.46 -11.17 1.47
CA SER A 33 -2.46 -11.72 2.39
C SER A 33 -1.36 -12.43 1.63
N ALA A 34 -0.15 -12.41 2.17
CA ALA A 34 0.98 -13.13 1.64
C ALA A 34 1.97 -13.52 2.73
N MET A 35 2.71 -14.61 2.51
CA MET A 35 3.86 -15.00 3.33
C MET A 35 5.07 -15.05 2.43
N PHE A 36 6.09 -14.34 2.89
CA PHE A 36 7.42 -14.41 2.32
C PHE A 36 8.34 -15.07 3.32
N LYS A 37 8.98 -16.17 2.91
CA LYS A 37 9.99 -16.87 3.68
C LYS A 37 11.29 -16.97 2.89
N ARG A 38 12.38 -16.64 3.56
CA ARG A 38 13.75 -16.71 3.04
C ARG A 38 14.66 -17.30 4.11
N GLY A 39 15.04 -18.55 3.93
CA GLY A 39 15.69 -19.35 4.96
C GLY A 39 14.88 -19.34 6.27
N ALA A 40 15.48 -18.84 7.35
CA ALA A 40 14.85 -18.71 8.66
C ALA A 40 14.25 -17.30 8.93
N THR A 41 14.14 -16.43 7.92
CA THR A 41 13.37 -15.19 8.02
C THR A 41 12.00 -15.39 7.36
N GLN A 42 10.93 -15.14 8.09
CA GLN A 42 9.55 -15.35 7.65
C GLN A 42 8.69 -14.17 8.09
N VAL A 43 7.97 -13.59 7.14
CA VAL A 43 7.04 -12.48 7.37
C VAL A 43 5.70 -12.83 6.72
N VAL A 44 4.63 -12.64 7.48
CA VAL A 44 3.26 -12.71 6.98
C VAL A 44 2.74 -11.28 6.89
N THR A 45 2.27 -10.90 5.73
CA THR A 45 1.75 -9.57 5.46
C THR A 45 0.28 -9.64 5.12
N ILE A 46 -0.48 -8.68 5.63
CA ILE A 46 -1.91 -8.52 5.39
C ILE A 46 -2.14 -7.11 4.85
N THR A 47 -2.91 -7.02 3.76
CA THR A 47 -3.40 -5.77 3.20
C THR A 47 -4.89 -5.61 3.51
N THR A 48 -5.24 -4.45 4.05
CA THR A 48 -6.62 -4.02 4.28
C THR A 48 -6.88 -2.75 3.49
N LEU A 49 -8.07 -2.68 2.90
CA LEU A 49 -8.55 -1.56 2.09
C LEU A 49 -9.72 -0.91 2.82
N GLY A 50 -9.68 0.41 2.95
CA GLY A 50 -10.74 1.21 3.57
C GLY A 50 -11.12 2.38 2.68
N SER A 51 -12.18 3.11 3.09
CA SER A 51 -12.56 4.36 2.43
C SER A 51 -11.44 5.40 2.51
N PRO A 52 -11.36 6.36 1.57
CA PRO A 52 -10.43 7.48 1.64
C PRO A 52 -10.51 8.27 2.95
N SER A 53 -11.70 8.39 3.54
CA SER A 53 -11.92 9.02 4.85
C SER A 53 -11.18 8.36 6.03
N LEU A 54 -10.72 7.12 5.87
CA LEU A 54 -9.89 6.43 6.88
C LEU A 54 -8.40 6.76 6.75
N GLY A 55 -8.04 7.75 5.93
CA GLY A 55 -6.68 8.27 5.84
C GLY A 55 -6.14 8.73 7.20
N GLN A 56 -4.85 8.54 7.43
CA GLN A 56 -4.21 8.95 8.67
C GLN A 56 -3.81 10.42 8.60
N LEU A 57 -4.44 11.26 9.43
CA LEU A 57 -4.00 12.64 9.64
C LEU A 57 -2.67 12.64 10.39
N ILE A 58 -1.66 13.27 9.79
CA ILE A 58 -0.37 13.56 10.42
C ILE A 58 -0.27 15.06 10.63
N GLU A 59 -0.20 15.45 11.90
CA GLU A 59 0.07 16.82 12.31
C GLU A 59 1.55 16.95 12.63
N SER A 60 2.27 17.67 11.77
CA SER A 60 3.70 17.92 11.90
C SER A 60 3.98 19.41 12.08
N ILE A 61 5.25 19.75 12.32
CA ILE A 61 5.68 21.15 12.35
C ILE A 61 5.53 21.84 10.99
N ASP A 62 5.56 21.06 9.91
CA ASP A 62 5.49 21.54 8.53
C ASP A 62 4.03 21.71 8.05
N GLY A 63 3.06 21.21 8.82
CA GLY A 63 1.63 21.29 8.51
C GLY A 63 0.88 20.00 8.75
N GLN A 64 -0.35 19.96 8.27
CA GLN A 64 -1.23 18.79 8.31
C GLN A 64 -1.20 18.08 6.95
N GLU A 65 -0.97 16.77 6.95
CA GLU A 65 -1.08 15.92 5.76
C GLU A 65 -1.96 14.70 6.06
N VAL A 66 -2.63 14.16 5.05
CA VAL A 66 -3.40 12.92 5.17
C VAL A 66 -2.70 11.82 4.38
N ARG A 67 -2.36 10.72 5.06
CA ARG A 67 -1.70 9.56 4.46
C ARG A 67 -2.70 8.46 4.17
N HIS A 68 -2.81 8.10 2.90
CA HIS A 68 -3.67 7.00 2.46
C HIS A 68 -2.94 5.67 2.30
N TYR A 69 -1.60 5.66 2.37
CA TYR A 69 -0.81 4.43 2.46
C TYR A 69 -0.09 4.37 3.80
N MET A 70 -0.35 3.31 4.55
CA MET A 70 0.24 3.07 5.87
C MET A 70 0.87 1.68 5.89
N HIS A 71 2.13 1.59 6.29
CA HIS A 71 2.81 0.31 6.49
C HIS A 71 3.24 0.14 7.94
N PHE A 72 2.61 -0.81 8.61
CA PHE A 72 2.91 -1.17 9.98
C PHE A 72 3.73 -2.46 10.00
N TYR A 73 4.76 -2.46 10.83
CA TYR A 73 5.69 -3.56 10.99
C TYR A 73 5.74 -3.95 12.45
N ASN A 74 5.54 -5.24 12.72
CA ASN A 74 5.54 -5.80 14.07
C ASN A 74 6.55 -6.97 14.13
N MET A 75 7.42 -6.94 15.13
CA MET A 75 8.40 -7.99 15.38
C MET A 75 8.25 -8.51 16.82
N PRO A 76 7.31 -9.44 17.04
CA PRO A 76 7.09 -10.00 18.36
C PRO A 76 8.31 -10.80 18.85
N PRO A 77 8.51 -10.93 20.18
CA PRO A 77 9.70 -11.58 20.75
C PRO A 77 9.94 -13.02 20.26
N TYR A 78 8.86 -13.77 20.01
CA TYR A 78 8.96 -15.14 19.52
C TYR A 78 9.61 -15.24 18.14
N ALA A 79 9.62 -14.17 17.34
CA ALA A 79 10.26 -14.16 16.03
C ALA A 79 11.77 -14.42 16.11
N SER A 80 12.40 -14.08 17.24
CA SER A 80 13.81 -14.38 17.53
C SER A 80 13.98 -15.61 18.45
N GLY A 81 12.90 -16.31 18.78
CA GLY A 81 12.91 -17.41 19.76
C GLY A 81 13.02 -16.96 21.22
N GLU A 82 12.76 -15.67 21.50
CA GLU A 82 12.86 -15.10 22.85
C GLU A 82 11.48 -14.91 23.50
N ALA A 83 11.44 -14.96 24.84
CA ALA A 83 10.29 -14.48 25.59
C ALA A 83 10.42 -12.96 25.79
N GLY A 84 9.31 -12.22 25.73
CA GLY A 84 9.34 -10.78 25.94
C GLY A 84 7.95 -10.18 26.12
N ARG A 85 7.93 -8.89 26.45
CA ARG A 85 6.68 -8.14 26.60
C ARG A 85 6.09 -7.85 25.22
N PHE A 86 4.80 -8.13 25.07
CA PHE A 86 3.97 -7.61 23.97
C PHE A 86 3.47 -6.21 24.34
N GLY A 87 3.32 -5.36 23.33
CA GLY A 87 2.82 -4.00 23.54
C GLY A 87 3.21 -3.08 22.40
N PHE A 88 3.54 -1.84 22.75
CA PHE A 88 3.79 -0.77 21.78
C PHE A 88 5.03 -1.03 20.90
N PRO A 89 4.96 -0.61 19.63
CA PRO A 89 6.07 -0.77 18.70
C PRO A 89 7.30 0.03 19.16
N LYS A 90 8.46 -0.61 19.08
CA LYS A 90 9.77 -0.01 19.37
C LYS A 90 10.21 0.88 18.21
N ARG A 91 11.18 1.77 18.48
CA ARG A 91 11.80 2.63 17.43
C ARG A 91 12.28 1.84 16.22
N ARG A 92 12.85 0.64 16.42
CA ARG A 92 13.31 -0.23 15.33
C ARG A 92 12.16 -0.77 14.48
N GLU A 93 11.02 -1.10 15.10
CA GLU A 93 9.84 -1.59 14.38
C GLU A 93 9.23 -0.48 13.52
N ILE A 94 9.09 0.72 14.11
CA ILE A 94 8.65 1.92 13.38
C ILE A 94 9.60 2.24 12.22
N GLY A 95 10.92 2.21 12.46
CA GLY A 95 11.91 2.47 11.41
C GLY A 95 11.91 1.43 10.28
N HIS A 96 11.68 0.15 10.59
CA HIS A 96 11.55 -0.90 9.59
C HIS A 96 10.25 -0.79 8.79
N GLY A 97 9.13 -0.43 9.43
CA GLY A 97 7.87 -0.10 8.77
C GLY A 97 8.05 1.07 7.81
N ALA A 98 8.63 2.17 8.28
CA ALA A 98 8.91 3.34 7.45
C ALA A 98 9.85 3.04 6.26
N LEU A 99 10.85 2.17 6.44
CA LEU A 99 11.71 1.72 5.32
C LEU A 99 10.90 0.96 4.27
N ALA A 100 10.04 0.04 4.71
CA ALA A 100 9.21 -0.76 3.81
C ALA A 100 8.15 0.11 3.11
N GLU A 101 7.58 1.07 3.84
CA GLU A 101 6.68 2.07 3.30
C GLU A 101 7.35 2.89 2.20
N ARG A 102 8.54 3.45 2.48
CA ARG A 102 9.31 4.25 1.51
C ARG A 102 9.71 3.44 0.28
N ALA A 103 9.94 2.14 0.44
CA ALA A 103 10.24 1.24 -0.68
C ALA A 103 9.05 1.01 -1.61
N LEU A 104 7.82 1.07 -1.08
CA LEU A 104 6.60 0.74 -1.84
C LEU A 104 5.85 1.97 -2.32
N LEU A 105 5.92 3.08 -1.61
CA LEU A 105 5.22 4.33 -1.94
C LEU A 105 5.40 4.76 -3.42
N PRO A 106 6.59 4.66 -4.05
CA PRO A 106 6.75 5.06 -5.46
C PRO A 106 5.95 4.21 -6.47
N VAL A 107 5.54 2.99 -6.10
CA VAL A 107 4.78 2.08 -6.96
C VAL A 107 3.29 2.00 -6.59
N VAL A 108 2.90 2.53 -5.43
CA VAL A 108 1.49 2.60 -5.01
C VAL A 108 0.75 3.58 -5.93
N PRO A 109 -0.47 3.24 -6.38
CA PRO A 109 -1.29 4.13 -7.21
C PRO A 109 -1.69 5.42 -6.47
N SER A 110 -2.05 6.44 -7.24
CA SER A 110 -2.62 7.67 -6.68
C SER A 110 -4.03 7.43 -6.15
N GLN A 111 -4.55 8.32 -5.30
CA GLN A 111 -5.96 8.26 -4.85
C GLN A 111 -6.96 8.39 -6.01
N LEU A 112 -6.58 9.05 -7.11
CA LEU A 112 -7.42 9.17 -8.30
C LEU A 112 -7.55 7.84 -9.04
N ASP A 113 -6.44 7.09 -9.17
CA ASP A 113 -6.44 5.81 -9.87
C ASP A 113 -7.01 4.67 -9.01
N PHE A 114 -6.82 4.77 -7.69
CA PHE A 114 -7.25 3.76 -6.74
C PHE A 114 -7.71 4.43 -5.43
N PRO A 115 -9.01 4.74 -5.31
CA PRO A 115 -9.55 5.60 -4.25
C PRO A 115 -9.76 4.83 -2.95
N TYR A 116 -8.67 4.31 -2.40
CA TYR A 116 -8.66 3.50 -1.19
C TYR A 116 -7.58 3.98 -0.25
N THR A 117 -7.91 3.95 1.04
CA THR A 117 -6.89 3.92 2.08
C THR A 117 -6.37 2.50 2.21
N ILE A 118 -5.06 2.33 2.05
CA ILE A 118 -4.35 1.05 2.05
C ILE A 118 -3.56 0.95 3.36
N HIS A 119 -3.95 0.00 4.20
CA HIS A 119 -3.24 -0.33 5.43
C HIS A 119 -2.59 -1.71 5.29
N VAL A 120 -1.27 -1.75 5.38
CA VAL A 120 -0.48 -2.98 5.29
C VAL A 120 0.16 -3.26 6.62
N VAL A 121 -0.06 -4.47 7.15
CA VAL A 121 0.56 -4.93 8.41
C VAL A 121 1.48 -6.11 8.09
N SER A 122 2.74 -6.01 8.45
CA SER A 122 3.73 -7.07 8.33
C SER A 122 4.09 -7.63 9.71
N GLU A 123 3.69 -8.87 9.94
CA GLU A 123 3.96 -9.65 11.14
C GLU A 123 5.17 -10.56 10.91
N VAL A 124 6.26 -10.31 11.64
CA VAL A 124 7.43 -11.18 11.57
C VAL A 124 7.17 -12.44 12.39
N VAL A 125 7.21 -13.60 11.72
CA VAL A 125 7.02 -14.90 12.36
C VAL A 125 8.35 -15.51 12.79
N SER A 126 9.41 -15.28 12.01
CA SER A 126 10.76 -15.75 12.29
C SER A 126 11.80 -14.78 11.75
N SER A 127 12.91 -14.62 12.44
CA SER A 127 13.97 -13.66 12.10
C SER A 127 15.35 -14.29 12.18
N ASN A 128 16.00 -14.43 11.02
CA ASN A 128 17.45 -14.67 10.96
C ASN A 128 18.10 -13.83 9.87
N GLY A 129 17.72 -12.56 9.75
CA GLY A 129 18.32 -11.63 8.78
C GLY A 129 17.27 -10.82 8.03
N SER A 130 17.43 -9.51 8.08
CA SER A 130 16.62 -8.47 7.42
C SER A 130 15.15 -8.83 7.16
N THR A 131 14.39 -8.88 8.24
CA THR A 131 12.93 -8.96 8.25
C THR A 131 12.27 -7.76 7.59
N SER A 132 12.93 -6.59 7.56
CA SER A 132 12.43 -5.40 6.86
C SER A 132 12.35 -5.62 5.34
N GLN A 133 13.35 -6.25 4.74
CA GLN A 133 13.32 -6.57 3.30
C GLN A 133 12.34 -7.69 2.98
N ALA A 134 12.20 -8.67 3.89
CA ALA A 134 11.13 -9.66 3.78
C ALA A 134 9.74 -9.03 3.85
N SER A 135 9.57 -7.96 4.65
CA SER A 135 8.31 -7.20 4.72
C SER A 135 8.00 -6.48 3.42
N VAL A 136 9.00 -5.88 2.75
CA VAL A 136 8.80 -5.30 1.41
C VAL A 136 8.29 -6.35 0.43
N CYS A 137 8.94 -7.51 0.38
CA CYS A 137 8.53 -8.60 -0.53
C CYS A 137 7.12 -9.13 -0.20
N GLY A 138 6.82 -9.36 1.08
CA GLY A 138 5.51 -9.80 1.54
C GLY A 138 4.41 -8.79 1.23
N SER A 139 4.67 -7.51 1.47
CA SER A 139 3.75 -6.41 1.15
C SER A 139 3.49 -6.27 -0.35
N THR A 140 4.51 -6.37 -1.19
CA THR A 140 4.31 -6.39 -2.65
C THR A 140 3.32 -7.47 -3.06
N MET A 141 3.53 -8.72 -2.61
CA MET A 141 2.65 -9.84 -2.94
C MET A 141 1.24 -9.63 -2.36
N SER A 142 1.13 -9.15 -1.12
CA SER A 142 -0.14 -8.91 -0.45
C SER A 142 -0.95 -7.77 -1.09
N LEU A 143 -0.29 -6.71 -1.57
CA LEU A 143 -0.91 -5.63 -2.34
C LEU A 143 -1.45 -6.15 -3.68
N MET A 144 -0.66 -6.93 -4.40
CA MET A 144 -1.09 -7.57 -5.65
C MET A 144 -2.28 -8.51 -5.44
N ALA A 145 -2.26 -9.32 -4.36
CA ALA A 145 -3.34 -10.22 -3.99
C ALA A 145 -4.62 -9.48 -3.57
N ALA A 146 -4.49 -8.27 -3.03
CA ALA A 146 -5.62 -7.40 -2.70
C ALA A 146 -6.22 -6.67 -3.92
N GLY A 147 -5.65 -6.83 -5.11
CA GLY A 147 -6.09 -6.12 -6.32
C GLY A 147 -5.65 -4.66 -6.36
N VAL A 148 -4.62 -4.28 -5.58
CA VAL A 148 -4.05 -2.93 -5.68
C VAL A 148 -3.22 -2.84 -6.96
N PRO A 149 -3.52 -1.91 -7.88
CA PRO A 149 -2.81 -1.79 -9.16
C PRO A 149 -1.45 -1.10 -8.97
N ILE A 150 -0.52 -1.79 -8.31
CA ILE A 150 0.85 -1.30 -8.16
C ILE A 150 1.55 -1.22 -9.52
N LYS A 151 2.30 -0.14 -9.77
CA LYS A 151 2.94 0.11 -11.07
C LYS A 151 3.86 -1.03 -11.49
N ARG A 152 4.67 -1.54 -10.56
CA ARG A 152 5.60 -2.67 -10.73
C ARG A 152 5.85 -3.34 -9.38
N PRO A 153 6.07 -4.67 -9.35
CA PRO A 153 6.41 -5.38 -8.12
C PRO A 153 7.80 -4.98 -7.60
N VAL A 154 7.91 -4.83 -6.28
CA VAL A 154 9.14 -4.42 -5.59
C VAL A 154 9.67 -5.60 -4.77
N ALA A 155 10.94 -5.93 -4.94
CA ALA A 155 11.66 -6.89 -4.10
C ALA A 155 12.72 -6.17 -3.27
N GLY A 156 13.05 -6.73 -2.11
CA GLY A 156 14.07 -6.22 -1.20
C GLY A 156 15.15 -7.26 -0.92
N ILE A 157 16.39 -6.81 -0.77
CA ILE A 157 17.52 -7.64 -0.32
C ILE A 157 18.38 -6.88 0.70
N ALA A 158 18.93 -7.63 1.65
CA ALA A 158 19.94 -7.11 2.56
C ALA A 158 21.31 -7.63 2.20
N MET A 159 22.26 -6.73 2.19
CA MET A 159 23.62 -6.92 1.75
C MET A 159 24.55 -6.54 2.90
N GLY A 160 25.70 -7.18 2.96
CA GLY A 160 26.75 -6.85 3.92
C GLY A 160 28.09 -6.67 3.23
N LEU A 161 29.01 -6.02 3.94
CA LEU A 161 30.41 -5.95 3.58
C LEU A 161 31.24 -6.41 4.77
N MET A 162 32.25 -7.24 4.50
CA MET A 162 33.31 -7.56 5.45
C MET A 162 34.65 -7.15 4.86
N SER A 163 35.50 -6.52 5.66
CA SER A 163 36.78 -5.98 5.27
C SER A 163 37.83 -6.21 6.35
N ASP A 164 39.03 -6.64 5.95
CA ASP A 164 40.21 -6.70 6.83
C ASP A 164 41.14 -5.48 6.64
N GLY A 165 40.68 -4.48 5.88
CA GLY A 165 41.45 -3.29 5.48
C GLY A 165 42.30 -3.49 4.22
N LYS A 166 42.47 -4.70 3.71
CA LYS A 166 43.19 -5.01 2.46
C LYS A 166 42.29 -5.65 1.40
N LYS A 167 41.35 -6.49 1.82
CA LYS A 167 40.37 -7.19 1.01
C LYS A 167 38.98 -6.86 1.54
N SER A 168 38.03 -6.73 0.63
CA SER A 168 36.63 -6.52 0.97
C SER A 168 35.77 -7.53 0.22
N VAL A 169 34.81 -8.12 0.92
CA VAL A 169 33.90 -9.13 0.40
C VAL A 169 32.47 -8.67 0.62
N VAL A 170 31.69 -8.63 -0.46
CA VAL A 170 30.26 -8.31 -0.44
C VAL A 170 29.46 -9.59 -0.23
N LEU A 171 28.56 -9.57 0.75
CA LEU A 171 27.66 -10.66 1.10
C LEU A 171 26.24 -10.34 0.65
N SER A 172 25.62 -11.25 -0.09
CA SER A 172 24.21 -11.23 -0.44
C SER A 172 23.38 -11.95 0.60
N ASP A 173 22.21 -11.39 0.90
CA ASP A 173 21.24 -12.02 1.79
C ASP A 173 21.83 -12.39 3.16
N ILE A 174 22.27 -11.37 3.89
CA ILE A 174 22.95 -11.54 5.18
C ILE A 174 22.04 -12.11 6.27
N GLN A 175 22.66 -12.87 7.16
CA GLN A 175 22.09 -13.36 8.41
C GLN A 175 22.31 -12.36 9.55
N GLY A 176 21.60 -12.54 10.68
CA GLY A 176 21.78 -11.69 11.85
C GLY A 176 23.21 -11.69 12.42
N LEU A 177 23.88 -12.84 12.37
CA LEU A 177 25.29 -12.94 12.80
C LEU A 177 26.22 -12.11 11.90
N GLU A 178 26.01 -12.19 10.59
CA GLU A 178 26.84 -11.49 9.60
C GLU A 178 26.63 -9.98 9.64
N ASP A 179 25.41 -9.53 9.92
CA ASP A 179 25.05 -8.13 10.18
C ASP A 179 25.78 -7.57 11.43
N HIS A 180 25.82 -8.37 12.50
CA HIS A 180 26.49 -7.98 13.73
C HIS A 180 28.00 -7.82 13.55
N THR A 181 28.64 -8.78 12.89
CA THR A 181 30.09 -8.80 12.67
C THR A 181 30.56 -8.01 11.45
N GLY A 182 29.64 -7.66 10.54
CA GLY A 182 29.95 -6.95 9.30
C GLY A 182 30.27 -5.48 9.51
N ASP A 183 31.09 -4.95 8.62
CA ASP A 183 31.59 -3.57 8.62
C ASP A 183 30.62 -2.56 7.99
N MET A 184 29.69 -3.07 7.19
CA MET A 184 28.61 -2.29 6.60
C MET A 184 27.45 -3.24 6.33
N ASP A 185 26.25 -2.77 6.64
CA ASP A 185 25.01 -3.38 6.20
C ASP A 185 24.23 -2.38 5.34
N PHE A 186 23.66 -2.86 4.25
CA PHE A 186 22.78 -2.03 3.44
C PHE A 186 21.61 -2.82 2.88
N LYS A 187 20.48 -2.13 2.78
CA LYS A 187 19.20 -2.67 2.37
C LYS A 187 18.79 -1.98 1.08
N VAL A 188 18.52 -2.78 0.06
CA VAL A 188 18.15 -2.30 -1.27
C VAL A 188 16.80 -2.87 -1.64
N ALA A 189 15.83 -2.00 -1.89
CA ALA A 189 14.54 -2.35 -2.43
C ALA A 189 14.32 -1.67 -3.79
N GLY A 190 13.62 -2.35 -4.70
CA GLY A 190 13.35 -1.80 -6.01
C GLY A 190 12.59 -2.73 -6.96
N THR A 191 12.33 -2.22 -8.15
CA THR A 191 11.65 -2.89 -9.28
C THR A 191 12.65 -3.31 -10.36
N THR A 192 12.19 -3.95 -11.44
CA THR A 192 13.06 -4.27 -12.59
C THR A 192 13.77 -3.05 -13.18
N GLU A 193 13.16 -1.87 -13.09
CA GLU A 193 13.62 -0.62 -13.69
C GLU A 193 14.53 0.22 -12.79
N GLY A 194 14.49 0.02 -11.47
CA GLY A 194 15.23 0.89 -10.56
C GLY A 194 15.11 0.56 -9.09
N ILE A 195 15.83 1.33 -8.28
CA ILE A 195 15.80 1.27 -6.82
C ILE A 195 14.73 2.23 -6.32
N THR A 196 13.86 1.77 -5.43
CA THR A 196 12.83 2.60 -4.79
C THR A 196 13.28 3.07 -3.40
N ALA A 197 14.06 2.25 -2.69
CA ALA A 197 14.67 2.65 -1.43
C ALA A 197 16.05 2.01 -1.24
N LEU A 198 16.97 2.81 -0.71
CA LEU A 198 18.29 2.41 -0.27
C LEU A 198 18.49 2.92 1.17
N GLN A 199 18.89 2.03 2.07
CA GLN A 199 19.38 2.36 3.41
C GLN A 199 20.76 1.76 3.57
N MET A 200 21.71 2.53 4.09
CA MET A 200 23.09 2.10 4.30
C MET A 200 23.52 2.50 5.71
N ASP A 201 24.00 1.54 6.48
CA ASP A 201 24.59 1.73 7.79
C ASP A 201 26.08 1.31 7.70
N ILE A 202 26.96 2.31 7.68
CA ILE A 202 28.40 2.12 7.46
C ILE A 202 29.12 2.26 8.81
N LYS A 203 29.87 1.24 9.22
CA LYS A 203 30.66 1.24 10.47
C LYS A 203 32.13 1.59 10.25
N LEU A 204 32.64 1.48 9.02
CA LEU A 204 34.02 1.83 8.65
C LEU A 204 34.15 3.19 7.96
N SER A 205 35.26 3.88 8.17
CA SER A 205 35.68 5.02 7.36
C SER A 205 36.45 4.54 6.11
N GLY A 206 36.14 5.11 4.93
CA GLY A 206 36.93 4.88 3.71
C GLY A 206 36.42 3.83 2.73
N LEU A 207 35.10 3.68 2.58
CA LEU A 207 34.51 2.81 1.56
C LEU A 207 34.74 3.38 0.16
N SER A 208 35.44 2.63 -0.70
CA SER A 208 35.69 3.08 -2.07
C SER A 208 34.43 3.01 -2.93
N GLN A 209 34.30 3.94 -3.88
CA GLN A 209 33.16 3.97 -4.80
C GLN A 209 33.05 2.68 -5.63
N SER A 210 34.18 2.07 -6.01
CA SER A 210 34.18 0.81 -6.77
C SER A 210 33.54 -0.34 -5.99
N ILE A 211 33.78 -0.43 -4.67
CA ILE A 211 33.14 -1.44 -3.82
C ILE A 211 31.63 -1.23 -3.78
N LEU A 212 31.17 0.03 -3.68
CA LEU A 212 29.74 0.35 -3.68
C LEU A 212 29.05 -0.06 -4.99
N VAL A 213 29.68 0.19 -6.13
CA VAL A 213 29.14 -0.21 -7.44
C VAL A 213 28.99 -1.73 -7.50
N THR A 214 30.05 -2.48 -7.16
CA THR A 214 30.00 -3.94 -7.12
C THR A 214 28.90 -4.44 -6.18
N ALA A 215 28.75 -3.80 -5.01
CA ALA A 215 27.77 -4.20 -4.02
C ALA A 215 26.33 -3.96 -4.52
N LEU A 216 26.07 -2.86 -5.22
CA LEU A 216 24.78 -2.56 -5.83
C LEU A 216 24.46 -3.45 -7.03
N GLU A 217 25.45 -3.81 -7.85
CA GLU A 217 25.29 -4.77 -8.95
C GLU A 217 24.93 -6.16 -8.42
N GLN A 218 25.63 -6.63 -7.40
CA GLN A 218 25.32 -7.91 -6.74
C GLN A 218 23.94 -7.86 -6.07
N ALA A 219 23.57 -6.73 -5.44
CA ALA A 219 22.24 -6.52 -4.89
C ALA A 219 21.15 -6.56 -5.96
N LYS A 220 21.40 -6.00 -7.16
CA LYS A 220 20.47 -6.06 -8.29
C LYS A 220 20.22 -7.51 -8.71
N ILE A 221 21.28 -8.31 -8.90
CA ILE A 221 21.16 -9.73 -9.25
C ILE A 221 20.32 -10.46 -8.19
N GLY A 222 20.65 -10.27 -6.92
CA GLY A 222 19.95 -10.93 -5.84
C GLY A 222 18.49 -10.52 -5.72
N ARG A 223 18.19 -9.24 -5.92
CA ARG A 223 16.83 -8.71 -5.91
C ARG A 223 15.99 -9.26 -7.07
N MET A 224 16.57 -9.43 -8.27
CA MET A 224 15.87 -10.05 -9.39
C MET A 224 15.55 -11.51 -9.11
N HIS A 225 16.47 -12.26 -8.52
CA HIS A 225 16.23 -13.65 -8.13
C HIS A 225 15.07 -13.77 -7.12
N ILE A 226 15.01 -12.86 -6.14
CA ILE A 226 13.90 -12.81 -5.17
C ILE A 226 12.59 -12.45 -5.87
N LEU A 227 12.62 -11.47 -6.78
CA LEU A 227 11.45 -11.03 -7.54
C LEU A 227 10.88 -12.17 -8.40
N GLU A 228 11.73 -12.94 -9.07
CA GLU A 228 11.29 -14.12 -9.84
C GLU A 228 10.57 -15.16 -8.97
N ALA A 229 11.03 -15.38 -7.74
CA ALA A 229 10.36 -16.29 -6.81
C ALA A 229 9.00 -15.74 -6.34
N MET A 230 8.89 -14.42 -6.13
CA MET A 230 7.61 -13.77 -5.81
C MET A 230 6.61 -13.88 -6.97
N LEU A 231 7.07 -13.67 -8.20
CA LEU A 231 6.24 -13.72 -9.40
C LEU A 231 5.69 -15.12 -9.71
N LYS A 232 6.34 -16.17 -9.21
CA LYS A 232 5.80 -17.54 -9.27
C LYS A 232 4.57 -17.74 -8.38
N ALA A 233 4.46 -17.00 -7.28
CA ALA A 233 3.29 -17.04 -6.40
C ALA A 233 2.17 -16.13 -6.90
N ILE A 234 2.52 -14.95 -7.43
CA ILE A 234 1.57 -14.01 -8.01
C ILE A 234 2.24 -13.20 -9.14
N ALA A 235 1.82 -13.45 -10.39
CA ALA A 235 2.48 -12.88 -11.57
C ALA A 235 2.16 -11.40 -11.78
N GLU A 236 0.94 -10.98 -11.47
CA GLU A 236 0.45 -9.62 -11.67
C GLU A 236 -0.60 -9.27 -10.60
N PRO A 237 -0.87 -7.98 -10.34
CA PRO A 237 -1.98 -7.58 -9.47
C PRO A 237 -3.30 -8.15 -9.99
N ARG A 238 -4.18 -8.58 -9.07
CA ARG A 238 -5.52 -9.00 -9.46
C ARG A 238 -6.30 -7.85 -10.09
N THR A 239 -7.13 -8.16 -11.07
CA THR A 239 -8.05 -7.20 -11.70
C THR A 239 -9.22 -6.85 -10.80
N GLU A 240 -9.62 -7.77 -9.92
CA GLU A 240 -10.73 -7.59 -8.99
C GLU A 240 -10.21 -7.50 -7.56
N ILE A 241 -10.85 -6.61 -6.79
CA ILE A 241 -10.63 -6.45 -5.36
C ILE A 241 -11.40 -7.56 -4.61
N SER A 242 -10.91 -7.96 -3.44
CA SER A 242 -11.60 -8.93 -2.57
C SER A 242 -13.07 -8.60 -2.36
N GLN A 243 -13.92 -9.64 -2.37
CA GLN A 243 -15.36 -9.54 -2.09
C GLN A 243 -15.68 -8.97 -0.70
N TYR A 244 -14.72 -9.03 0.23
CA TYR A 244 -14.87 -8.50 1.59
C TYR A 244 -14.42 -7.04 1.72
N ALA A 245 -13.76 -6.50 0.69
CA ALA A 245 -13.37 -5.11 0.66
C ALA A 245 -14.58 -4.23 0.28
N PRO A 246 -14.65 -3.00 0.81
CA PRO A 246 -15.64 -2.03 0.34
C PRO A 246 -15.39 -1.77 -1.15
N LYS A 247 -16.45 -1.73 -1.95
CA LYS A 247 -16.38 -1.26 -3.34
C LYS A 247 -16.54 0.25 -3.32
N ILE A 248 -15.67 0.94 -4.03
CA ILE A 248 -15.63 2.40 -4.06
C ILE A 248 -15.78 2.87 -5.50
N ARG A 249 -16.62 3.90 -5.70
CA ARG A 249 -16.74 4.63 -6.97
C ARG A 249 -16.55 6.11 -6.70
N GLN A 250 -15.94 6.78 -7.67
CA GLN A 250 -15.76 8.22 -7.67
C GLN A 250 -16.47 8.84 -8.86
N ILE A 251 -17.05 10.01 -8.64
CA ILE A 251 -17.55 10.89 -9.69
C ILE A 251 -16.94 12.27 -9.54
N GLU A 252 -16.57 12.87 -10.66
CA GLU A 252 -16.15 14.26 -10.72
C GLU A 252 -17.37 15.14 -10.93
N ILE A 253 -17.49 16.19 -10.13
CA ILE A 253 -18.57 17.17 -10.16
C ILE A 253 -18.01 18.58 -10.31
N ALA A 254 -18.76 19.48 -10.93
CA ALA A 254 -18.37 20.86 -11.04
C ALA A 254 -18.34 21.55 -9.66
N LYS A 255 -17.42 22.50 -9.45
CA LYS A 255 -17.21 23.16 -8.14
C LYS A 255 -18.45 23.86 -7.60
N ASP A 256 -19.28 24.42 -8.47
CA ASP A 256 -20.56 25.03 -8.13
C ASP A 256 -21.59 24.02 -7.60
N LYS A 257 -21.46 22.74 -7.99
CA LYS A 257 -22.36 21.66 -7.57
C LYS A 257 -21.99 20.98 -6.25
N ILE A 258 -20.78 21.23 -5.73
CA ILE A 258 -20.36 20.72 -4.42
C ILE A 258 -21.34 21.14 -3.31
N GLY A 259 -21.77 22.41 -3.33
CA GLY A 259 -22.71 22.94 -2.34
C GLY A 259 -24.10 22.29 -2.40
N GLU A 260 -24.56 21.90 -3.60
CA GLU A 260 -25.84 21.21 -3.80
C GLU A 260 -25.78 19.78 -3.26
N VAL A 261 -24.68 19.06 -3.50
CA VAL A 261 -24.48 17.69 -3.01
C VAL A 261 -24.37 17.66 -1.48
N ILE A 262 -23.61 18.57 -0.87
CA ILE A 262 -23.50 18.66 0.60
C ILE A 262 -24.84 19.10 1.21
N GLY A 263 -25.48 20.11 0.61
CA GLY A 263 -26.68 20.75 1.11
C GLY A 263 -26.45 21.57 2.40
N PRO A 264 -27.46 22.34 2.85
CA PRO A 264 -27.32 23.21 4.02
C PRO A 264 -27.02 22.40 5.30
N GLY A 265 -25.80 22.57 5.83
CA GLY A 265 -25.32 21.87 7.02
C GLY A 265 -25.05 20.38 6.82
N GLY A 266 -24.82 19.92 5.59
CA GLY A 266 -24.56 18.51 5.28
C GLY A 266 -25.81 17.62 5.28
N LYS A 267 -27.01 18.22 5.22
CA LYS A 267 -28.28 17.48 5.30
C LYS A 267 -28.48 16.50 4.14
N VAL A 268 -28.07 16.88 2.93
CA VAL A 268 -28.29 16.07 1.72
C VAL A 268 -27.34 14.87 1.71
N ILE A 269 -26.05 15.06 2.02
CA ILE A 269 -25.13 13.93 2.20
C ILE A 269 -25.63 12.97 3.28
N ARG A 270 -26.08 13.50 4.42
CA ARG A 270 -26.60 12.66 5.51
C ARG A 270 -27.86 11.88 5.10
N SER A 271 -28.77 12.47 4.34
CA SER A 271 -29.96 11.75 3.89
C SER A 271 -29.60 10.63 2.89
N ILE A 272 -28.61 10.84 2.01
CA ILE A 272 -28.11 9.79 1.11
C ILE A 272 -27.47 8.66 1.92
N ILE A 273 -26.62 8.98 2.90
CA ILE A 273 -25.98 8.00 3.79
C ILE A 273 -27.04 7.21 4.59
N GLU A 274 -28.05 7.88 5.16
CA GLU A 274 -29.11 7.22 5.93
C GLU A 274 -30.03 6.35 5.05
N ALA A 275 -30.33 6.79 3.83
CA ALA A 275 -31.20 6.06 2.91
C ALA A 275 -30.52 4.82 2.31
N THR A 276 -29.23 4.93 1.98
CA THR A 276 -28.49 3.88 1.27
C THR A 276 -27.65 3.01 2.21
N GLY A 277 -27.19 3.56 3.33
CA GLY A 277 -26.18 2.93 4.19
C GLY A 277 -24.77 2.94 3.61
N ALA A 278 -24.52 3.65 2.50
CA ALA A 278 -23.21 3.84 1.90
C ALA A 278 -22.41 4.93 2.64
N THR A 279 -21.08 4.89 2.54
CA THR A 279 -20.22 6.01 2.93
C THR A 279 -20.12 6.98 1.75
N VAL A 280 -20.41 8.26 1.97
CA VAL A 280 -20.30 9.31 0.94
C VAL A 280 -19.39 10.41 1.47
N ASP A 281 -18.27 10.61 0.78
CA ASP A 281 -17.26 11.63 1.08
C ASP A 281 -17.16 12.59 -0.11
N VAL A 282 -16.99 13.89 0.14
CA VAL A 282 -16.84 14.91 -0.91
C VAL A 282 -15.58 15.71 -0.63
N ASP A 283 -14.63 15.64 -1.55
CA ASP A 283 -13.37 16.37 -1.52
C ASP A 283 -13.31 17.41 -2.65
N GLU A 284 -12.54 18.48 -2.46
CA GLU A 284 -12.28 19.48 -3.49
C GLU A 284 -10.85 19.32 -4.01
N ASP A 285 -10.70 19.12 -5.31
CA ASP A 285 -9.40 19.19 -5.99
C ASP A 285 -9.13 20.67 -6.32
N GLU A 286 -8.34 21.33 -5.45
CA GLU A 286 -8.00 22.75 -5.62
C GLU A 286 -7.22 23.05 -6.90
N GLU A 287 -6.45 22.08 -7.42
CA GLU A 287 -5.63 22.28 -8.63
C GLU A 287 -6.50 22.27 -9.90
N LYS A 288 -7.51 21.40 -9.95
CA LYS A 288 -8.41 21.27 -11.10
C LYS A 288 -9.69 22.10 -10.98
N GLY A 289 -10.03 22.55 -9.77
CA GLY A 289 -11.27 23.27 -9.51
C GLY A 289 -12.51 22.40 -9.70
N VAL A 290 -12.42 21.11 -9.37
CA VAL A 290 -13.54 20.14 -9.43
C VAL A 290 -13.75 19.51 -8.06
N GLY A 291 -14.99 19.09 -7.78
CA GLY A 291 -15.30 18.27 -6.61
C GLY A 291 -15.22 16.79 -6.96
N ILE A 292 -14.72 15.97 -6.04
CA ILE A 292 -14.69 14.51 -6.18
C ILE A 292 -15.62 13.94 -5.12
N VAL A 293 -16.70 13.29 -5.56
CA VAL A 293 -17.59 12.56 -4.66
C VAL A 293 -17.17 11.10 -4.67
N THR A 294 -16.78 10.59 -3.51
CA THR A 294 -16.42 9.19 -3.30
C THR A 294 -17.54 8.47 -2.57
N ILE A 295 -18.06 7.40 -3.17
CA ILE A 295 -19.12 6.56 -2.61
C ILE A 295 -18.55 5.16 -2.34
N GLY A 296 -18.73 4.64 -1.14
CA GLY A 296 -18.25 3.33 -0.70
C GLY A 296 -19.35 2.45 -0.13
N SER A 297 -19.42 1.19 -0.56
CA SER A 297 -20.31 0.18 0.03
C SER A 297 -19.80 -1.24 -0.23
N ALA A 298 -20.16 -2.19 0.64
CA ALA A 298 -19.89 -3.61 0.39
C ALA A 298 -20.85 -4.21 -0.67
N ASP A 299 -22.04 -3.63 -0.83
CA ASP A 299 -23.06 -4.07 -1.78
C ASP A 299 -23.08 -3.17 -3.02
N VAL A 300 -23.06 -3.79 -4.21
CA VAL A 300 -23.10 -3.09 -5.50
C VAL A 300 -24.45 -2.41 -5.70
N ALA A 301 -25.55 -3.02 -5.26
CA ALA A 301 -26.88 -2.43 -5.44
C ALA A 301 -27.04 -1.12 -4.64
N VAL A 302 -26.50 -1.10 -3.41
CA VAL A 302 -26.46 0.08 -2.56
C VAL A 302 -25.58 1.17 -3.18
N LEU A 303 -24.43 0.77 -3.73
CA LEU A 303 -23.49 1.67 -4.41
C LEU A 303 -24.15 2.34 -5.63
N ASP A 304 -24.84 1.56 -6.47
CA ASP A 304 -25.51 2.07 -7.67
C ASP A 304 -26.67 3.01 -7.31
N GLN A 305 -27.42 2.71 -6.24
CA GLN A 305 -28.47 3.60 -5.74
C GLN A 305 -27.92 4.94 -5.25
N ALA A 306 -26.84 4.91 -4.44
CA ALA A 306 -26.19 6.13 -3.94
C ALA A 306 -25.61 6.96 -5.09
N MET A 307 -24.98 6.32 -6.07
CA MET A 307 -24.49 6.96 -7.29
C MET A 307 -25.61 7.67 -8.05
N GLN A 308 -26.73 6.97 -8.28
CA GLN A 308 -27.86 7.54 -9.01
C GLN A 308 -28.48 8.73 -8.27
N MET A 309 -28.53 8.71 -6.94
CA MET A 309 -28.99 9.85 -6.14
C MET A 309 -28.08 11.07 -6.32
N VAL A 310 -26.76 10.89 -6.29
CA VAL A 310 -25.81 11.99 -6.50
C VAL A 310 -25.86 12.51 -7.93
N GLU A 311 -25.94 11.63 -8.93
CA GLU A 311 -26.09 12.01 -10.34
C GLU A 311 -27.35 12.84 -10.58
N ASN A 312 -28.48 12.46 -9.98
CA ASN A 312 -29.73 13.19 -10.10
C ASN A 312 -29.65 14.62 -9.53
N ILE A 313 -28.88 14.83 -8.47
CA ILE A 313 -28.66 16.17 -7.89
C ILE A 313 -27.80 17.04 -8.83
N VAL A 314 -26.72 16.46 -9.34
CA VAL A 314 -25.71 17.17 -10.14
C VAL A 314 -26.15 17.38 -11.59
N ARG A 315 -27.11 16.58 -12.09
CA ARG A 315 -27.59 16.65 -13.48
C ARG A 315 -28.11 18.05 -13.82
N VAL A 316 -27.50 18.64 -14.86
CA VAL A 316 -27.94 19.88 -15.48
C VAL A 316 -28.94 19.50 -16.57
N ILE A 317 -30.15 20.07 -16.48
CA ILE A 317 -31.22 19.80 -17.44
C ILE A 317 -30.99 20.64 -18.69
N GLU A 318 -30.81 19.98 -19.83
CA GLU A 318 -30.69 20.65 -21.13
C GLU A 318 -32.04 20.68 -21.87
N VAL A 319 -32.22 21.67 -22.74
CA VAL A 319 -33.43 21.82 -23.55
C VAL A 319 -33.50 20.67 -24.55
N GLY A 320 -34.41 19.72 -24.32
CA GLY A 320 -34.59 18.52 -25.16
C GLY A 320 -34.56 17.21 -24.37
N ASP A 321 -34.21 17.23 -23.09
CA ASP A 321 -34.29 16.05 -22.22
C ASP A 321 -35.76 15.68 -21.95
N GLU A 322 -36.12 14.40 -22.16
CA GLU A 322 -37.40 13.82 -21.79
C GLU A 322 -37.30 13.18 -20.39
N PHE A 323 -38.25 13.50 -19.51
CA PHE A 323 -38.31 12.97 -18.14
C PHE A 323 -39.66 12.31 -17.86
N ASP A 324 -39.63 11.16 -17.18
CA ASP A 324 -40.79 10.58 -16.54
C ASP A 324 -40.95 11.21 -15.15
N GLY A 325 -42.01 11.98 -14.96
CA GLY A 325 -42.25 12.71 -13.72
C GLY A 325 -43.62 12.42 -13.09
N THR A 326 -43.71 12.62 -11.78
CA THR A 326 -44.97 12.45 -11.04
C THR A 326 -45.66 13.79 -10.90
N VAL A 327 -46.96 13.84 -11.23
CA VAL A 327 -47.77 15.06 -11.07
C VAL A 327 -47.93 15.36 -9.57
N THR A 328 -47.39 16.48 -9.11
CA THR A 328 -47.50 16.90 -7.70
C THR A 328 -48.67 17.85 -7.50
N ARG A 329 -48.88 18.81 -8.41
CA ARG A 329 -50.00 19.78 -8.35
C ARG A 329 -50.63 20.03 -9.71
N VAL A 330 -51.94 20.21 -9.70
CA VAL A 330 -52.73 20.62 -10.85
C VAL A 330 -53.38 21.95 -10.50
N GLU A 331 -53.06 22.99 -11.27
CA GLU A 331 -53.62 24.34 -11.15
C GLU A 331 -54.33 24.70 -12.47
N ASP A 332 -55.19 25.73 -12.47
CA ASP A 332 -56.00 26.08 -13.65
C ASP A 332 -55.17 26.48 -14.89
N TYR A 333 -53.89 26.83 -14.71
CA TYR A 333 -52.98 27.23 -15.79
C TYR A 333 -51.94 26.17 -16.16
N GLY A 334 -51.89 25.03 -15.48
CA GLY A 334 -50.88 24.01 -15.77
C GLY A 334 -50.78 22.89 -14.74
N VAL A 335 -49.93 21.92 -15.05
CA VAL A 335 -49.63 20.78 -14.21
C VAL A 335 -48.17 20.89 -13.80
N PHE A 336 -47.91 20.90 -12.49
CA PHE A 336 -46.56 20.82 -11.94
C PHE A 336 -46.17 19.36 -11.82
N VAL A 337 -45.06 19.02 -12.45
CA VAL A 337 -44.52 17.66 -12.47
C VAL A 337 -43.18 17.67 -11.75
N GLU A 338 -43.03 16.79 -10.75
CA GLU A 338 -41.72 16.52 -10.16
C GLU A 338 -40.99 15.52 -11.06
N PHE A 339 -39.95 15.99 -11.73
CA PHE A 339 -39.17 15.21 -12.69
C PHE A 339 -37.77 14.84 -12.16
N LEU A 340 -37.31 15.50 -11.09
CA LEU A 340 -36.13 15.15 -10.29
C LEU A 340 -36.43 15.46 -8.81
N PRO A 341 -35.75 14.82 -7.84
CA PRO A 341 -36.01 15.06 -6.41
C PRO A 341 -35.88 16.55 -6.07
N GLU A 342 -36.93 17.14 -5.50
CA GLU A 342 -37.03 18.58 -5.14
C GLU A 342 -36.99 19.57 -6.34
N ARG A 343 -37.14 19.10 -7.59
CA ARG A 343 -37.27 19.97 -8.79
C ARG A 343 -38.63 19.75 -9.46
N GLU A 344 -39.50 20.75 -9.33
CA GLU A 344 -40.82 20.82 -9.98
C GLU A 344 -40.80 21.80 -11.16
N GLY A 345 -41.58 21.51 -12.21
CA GLY A 345 -41.71 22.36 -13.40
C GLY A 345 -43.03 22.23 -14.13
#